data_AF-A0A2S7JUL4-F1
#
_entry.id   AF-A0A2S7JUL4-F1
#
_cell.length_a   1.000
_cell.length_b   1.000
_cell.length_c   1.000
_cell.angle_alpha   90.00
_cell.angle_beta   90.00
_cell.angle_gamma   90.00
#
_symmetry.space_group_name_H-M   'P 1'
#
loop_
_entity.id
_entity.type
_entity.pdbx_description
1 polymer ?
#
loop_
_entity_poly.entity_id
_entity_poly.type
_entity_poly.pdbx_seq_one_letter_code
_entity_poly.pdbx_strand_id
1 'polypeptide(L)'
;MKSTTAFLLAFLLSPVLSQAADLRTFDELRAQYQAYKDPTRLSYLYNRCAALQLNVSALLARKGESKGAKDFEALAQHYMVLSEANERDIDKKRGLKSKDLTKTVHRNVGVVSEVYSQRMKDNYRQRREYIVGDAQLESELSECNLPEAFKKKAIND
;
A
#
# COMPACT_ATOMS: atom_id res chain seq x y z
N MET A 1 -43.25 -30.53 -40.22
CA MET A 1 -43.11 -29.27 -39.46
C MET A 1 -44.14 -29.32 -38.33
N LYS A 2 -43.80 -29.31 -37.04
CA LYS A 2 -43.14 -28.21 -36.33
C LYS A 2 -42.41 -28.76 -35.08
N SER A 3 -41.21 -28.21 -34.91
CA SER A 3 -40.21 -28.44 -33.86
C SER A 3 -40.75 -28.12 -32.46
N THR A 4 -40.53 -29.03 -31.50
CA THR A 4 -40.64 -28.73 -30.07
C THR A 4 -39.23 -28.56 -29.50
N THR A 5 -38.87 -27.30 -29.33
CA THR A 5 -37.54 -26.81 -28.94
C THR A 5 -37.28 -27.09 -27.46
N ALA A 6 -36.21 -27.83 -27.14
CA ALA A 6 -35.73 -28.00 -25.78
C ALA A 6 -35.03 -26.71 -25.30
N PHE A 7 -35.55 -26.09 -24.24
CA PHE A 7 -34.88 -24.97 -23.56
C PHE A 7 -33.90 -25.52 -22.53
N LEU A 8 -32.60 -25.52 -22.85
CA LEU A 8 -31.52 -25.69 -21.89
C LEU A 8 -31.24 -24.33 -21.24
N LEU A 9 -31.74 -24.10 -20.02
CA LEU A 9 -31.28 -23.00 -19.17
C LEU A 9 -29.97 -23.40 -18.50
N ALA A 10 -28.84 -23.04 -19.12
CA ALA A 10 -27.54 -23.09 -18.47
C ALA A 10 -27.40 -21.89 -17.52
N PHE A 11 -27.63 -22.10 -16.23
CA PHE A 11 -27.31 -21.13 -15.19
C PHE A 11 -25.79 -21.00 -15.09
N LEU A 12 -25.22 -19.98 -15.74
CA LEU A 12 -23.85 -19.52 -15.52
C LEU A 12 -23.76 -18.90 -14.11
N LEU A 13 -23.57 -19.75 -13.11
CA LEU A 13 -23.07 -19.33 -11.80
C LEU A 13 -21.59 -18.97 -11.97
N SER A 14 -21.33 -17.77 -12.46
CA SER A 14 -20.00 -17.18 -12.39
C SER A 14 -19.68 -16.98 -10.90
N PRO A 15 -18.66 -17.65 -10.33
CA PRO A 15 -18.21 -17.28 -9.00
C PRO A 15 -17.71 -15.84 -9.11
N VAL A 16 -18.35 -14.93 -8.38
CA VAL A 16 -17.78 -13.62 -8.12
C VAL A 16 -16.53 -13.90 -7.29
N LEU A 17 -15.39 -14.05 -7.97
CA LEU A 17 -14.09 -13.97 -7.34
C LEU A 17 -14.04 -12.57 -6.72
N SER A 18 -14.33 -12.51 -5.43
CA SER A 18 -14.05 -11.34 -4.61
C SER A 18 -12.53 -11.19 -4.62
N GLN A 19 -12.00 -10.51 -5.63
CA GLN A 19 -10.60 -10.09 -5.63
C GLN A 19 -10.47 -9.19 -4.41
N ALA A 20 -9.72 -9.65 -3.41
CA ALA A 20 -9.21 -8.74 -2.38
C ALA A 20 -8.58 -7.57 -3.14
N ALA A 21 -8.99 -6.34 -2.83
CA ALA A 21 -8.58 -5.17 -3.60
C ALA A 21 -7.05 -5.14 -3.69
N ASP A 22 -6.53 -5.54 -4.84
CA ASP A 22 -5.10 -5.64 -5.03
C ASP A 22 -4.53 -4.23 -4.96
N LEU A 23 -3.42 -4.07 -4.26
CA LEU A 23 -2.78 -2.76 -4.15
C LEU A 23 -2.41 -2.31 -5.56
N ARG A 24 -2.91 -1.16 -6.00
CA ARG A 24 -2.39 -0.50 -7.20
C ARG A 24 -0.91 -0.17 -7.01
N THR A 25 -0.16 -0.18 -8.11
CA THR A 25 1.26 0.20 -8.12
C THR A 25 1.42 1.70 -7.80
N PHE A 26 2.61 2.12 -7.39
CA PHE A 26 2.87 3.55 -7.17
C PHE A 26 2.71 4.39 -8.43
N ASP A 27 3.10 3.88 -9.59
CA ASP A 27 2.94 4.61 -10.85
C ASP A 27 1.46 4.77 -11.22
N GLU A 28 0.65 3.73 -11.02
CA GLU A 28 -0.80 3.84 -11.20
C GLU A 28 -1.46 4.85 -10.26
N LEU A 29 -1.03 4.88 -9.00
CA LEU A 29 -1.51 5.86 -8.02
C LEU A 29 -1.11 7.28 -8.45
N ARG A 30 0.17 7.49 -8.79
CA ARG A 30 0.67 8.79 -9.26
C ARG A 30 -0.15 9.28 -10.45
N ALA A 31 -0.36 8.43 -11.46
CA ALA A 31 -1.14 8.74 -12.65
C ALA A 31 -2.61 9.09 -12.32
N GLN A 32 -3.25 8.30 -11.44
CA GLN A 32 -4.64 8.55 -11.04
C GLN A 32 -4.82 9.93 -10.39
N TYR A 33 -3.91 10.32 -9.51
CA TYR A 33 -4.03 11.54 -8.73
C TYR A 33 -3.40 12.77 -9.41
N GLN A 34 -2.56 12.59 -10.43
CA GLN A 34 -2.01 13.68 -11.24
C GLN A 34 -3.13 14.53 -11.87
N ALA A 35 -4.24 13.88 -12.27
CA ALA A 35 -5.41 14.55 -12.83
C ALA A 35 -6.11 15.51 -11.83
N TYR A 36 -6.06 15.22 -10.53
CA TYR A 36 -6.85 15.91 -9.51
C TYR A 36 -6.03 16.84 -8.60
N LYS A 37 -4.69 16.80 -8.68
CA LYS A 37 -3.76 17.56 -7.82
C LYS A 37 -4.11 17.45 -6.32
N ASP A 38 -4.63 16.30 -5.90
CA ASP A 38 -5.07 16.08 -4.52
C ASP A 38 -3.86 15.90 -3.59
N PRO A 39 -3.64 16.79 -2.62
CA PRO A 39 -2.50 16.70 -1.72
C PRO A 39 -2.56 15.47 -0.79
N THR A 40 -3.73 14.84 -0.59
CA THR A 40 -3.87 13.62 0.22
C THR A 40 -3.20 12.40 -0.42
N ARG A 41 -2.96 12.44 -1.75
CA ARG A 41 -2.15 11.43 -2.46
C ARG A 41 -0.81 11.20 -1.78
N LEU A 42 -0.13 12.29 -1.42
CA LEU A 42 1.22 12.23 -0.89
C LEU A 42 1.25 11.54 0.47
N SER A 43 0.26 11.83 1.33
CA SER A 43 0.06 11.09 2.58
C SER A 43 -0.18 9.61 2.34
N TYR A 44 -1.01 9.24 1.35
CA TYR A 44 -1.26 7.83 1.04
C TYR A 44 0.01 7.10 0.59
N LEU A 45 0.82 7.73 -0.27
CA LEU A 45 2.13 7.19 -0.70
C LEU A 45 3.10 7.01 0.48
N TYR A 46 3.19 7.98 1.38
CA TYR A 46 3.98 7.83 2.60
C TYR A 46 3.45 6.71 3.51
N ASN A 47 2.14 6.62 3.69
CA ASN A 47 1.51 5.55 4.49
C ASN A 47 1.77 4.16 3.88
N ARG A 48 1.79 4.06 2.55
CA ARG A 48 2.18 2.83 1.83
C ARG A 48 3.62 2.44 2.11
N CYS A 49 4.56 3.38 2.02
CA CYS A 49 5.95 3.08 2.37
C CYS A 49 6.11 2.71 3.85
N ALA A 50 5.50 3.45 4.79
CA ALA A 50 5.54 3.10 6.20
C ALA A 50 5.01 1.67 6.46
N ALA A 51 3.86 1.34 5.87
CA ALA A 51 3.25 0.02 6.00
C ALA A 51 4.12 -1.11 5.42
N LEU A 52 4.72 -0.89 4.24
CA LEU A 52 5.61 -1.87 3.63
C LEU A 52 6.85 -2.10 4.50
N GLN A 53 7.49 -1.02 4.98
CA GLN A 53 8.68 -1.11 5.83
C GLN A 53 8.39 -1.78 7.18
N LEU A 54 7.21 -1.56 7.79
CA LEU A 54 6.80 -2.28 9.00
C LEU A 54 6.61 -3.78 8.76
N ASN A 55 6.07 -4.18 7.60
CA ASN A 55 5.93 -5.59 7.25
C ASN A 55 7.28 -6.27 7.04
N VAL A 56 8.22 -5.59 6.38
CA VAL A 56 9.60 -6.06 6.21
C VAL A 56 10.30 -6.16 7.57
N SER A 57 10.18 -5.13 8.42
CA SER A 57 10.71 -5.14 9.78
C SER A 57 10.21 -6.35 10.59
N ALA A 58 8.89 -6.58 10.58
CA ALA A 58 8.28 -7.71 11.27
C ALA A 58 8.74 -9.06 10.70
N LEU A 59 8.97 -9.15 9.39
CA LEU A 59 9.52 -10.36 8.75
C LEU A 59 10.95 -10.64 9.22
N LEU A 60 11.82 -9.62 9.22
CA LEU A 60 13.21 -9.76 9.65
C LEU A 60 13.31 -10.11 11.14
N ALA A 61 12.47 -9.50 11.98
CA ALA A 61 12.39 -9.83 13.39
C ALA A 61 12.05 -11.33 13.60
N ARG A 62 11.10 -11.87 12.84
CA ARG A 62 10.75 -13.31 12.88
C ARG A 62 11.88 -14.22 12.38
N LYS A 63 12.76 -13.72 11.51
CA LYS A 63 13.96 -14.43 11.04
C LYS A 63 15.16 -14.31 12.00
N GLY A 64 15.03 -13.54 13.09
CA GLY A 64 16.12 -13.30 14.05
C GLY A 64 17.06 -12.15 13.65
N GLU A 65 16.77 -11.42 12.57
CA GLU A 65 17.57 -10.29 12.08
C GLU A 65 17.21 -8.98 12.78
N SER A 66 17.56 -8.87 14.07
CA SER A 66 17.13 -7.76 14.93
C SER A 66 17.61 -6.37 14.46
N LYS A 67 18.83 -6.27 13.91
CA LYS A 67 19.36 -5.00 13.38
C LYS A 67 18.58 -4.55 12.15
N GLY A 68 18.44 -5.44 11.16
CA GLY A 68 17.68 -5.14 9.95
C GLY A 68 16.23 -4.76 10.28
N ALA A 69 15.60 -5.48 11.22
CA ALA A 69 14.25 -5.14 11.67
C ALA A 69 14.14 -3.70 12.20
N LYS A 70 15.11 -3.26 13.01
CA LYS A 70 15.14 -1.88 13.54
C LYS A 70 15.41 -0.83 12.47
N ASP A 71 16.30 -1.13 11.52
CA ASP A 71 16.61 -0.20 10.42
C ASP A 71 15.35 0.06 9.57
N PHE A 72 14.58 -0.98 9.28
CA PHE A 72 13.30 -0.87 8.56
C PHE A 72 12.19 -0.23 9.39
N GLU A 73 12.15 -0.47 10.69
CA GLU A 73 11.23 0.22 11.59
C GLU A 73 11.51 1.73 11.62
N ALA A 74 12.78 2.13 11.67
CA ALA A 74 13.17 3.54 11.61
C ALA A 74 12.76 4.21 10.29
N LEU A 75 12.93 3.52 9.16
CA LEU A 75 12.41 3.99 7.87
C LEU A 75 10.89 4.17 7.89
N ALA A 76 10.16 3.23 8.48
CA ALA A 76 8.72 3.35 8.60
C ALA A 76 8.32 4.58 9.42
N GLN A 77 8.94 4.79 10.57
CA GLN A 77 8.68 5.97 11.42
C GLN A 77 8.98 7.27 10.68
N HIS A 78 10.05 7.32 9.87
CA HIS A 78 10.35 8.48 9.04
C HIS A 78 9.20 8.79 8.06
N TYR A 79 8.66 7.79 7.35
CA TYR A 79 7.51 8.00 6.47
C TYR A 79 6.24 8.42 7.22
N MET A 80 6.02 7.92 8.43
CA MET A 80 4.89 8.35 9.25
C MET A 80 4.98 9.84 9.62
N VAL A 81 6.19 10.31 9.96
CA VAL A 81 6.44 11.75 10.19
C VAL A 81 6.21 12.57 8.92
N LEU A 82 6.65 12.08 7.75
CA LEU A 82 6.39 12.75 6.46
C LEU A 82 4.88 12.82 6.15
N SER A 83 4.13 11.75 6.44
CA SER A 83 2.67 11.77 6.30
C SER A 83 2.02 12.74 7.27
N GLU A 84 2.45 12.79 8.52
CA GLU A 84 1.91 13.73 9.51
C GLU A 84 2.14 15.17 9.07
N ALA A 85 3.34 15.50 8.60
CA ALA A 85 3.67 16.83 8.11
C ALA A 85 2.79 17.22 6.91
N ASN A 86 2.54 16.29 5.98
CA ASN A 86 1.68 16.56 4.83
C ASN A 86 0.21 16.76 5.23
N GLU A 87 -0.34 15.93 6.13
CA GLU A 87 -1.70 16.12 6.67
C GLU A 87 -1.85 17.47 7.38
N ARG A 88 -0.85 17.87 8.17
CA ARG A 88 -0.82 19.17 8.84
C ARG A 88 -0.86 20.33 7.86
N ASP A 89 -0.10 20.24 6.77
CA ASP A 89 -0.10 21.25 5.71
C ASP A 89 -1.43 21.31 4.96
N ILE A 90 -2.08 20.16 4.74
CA ILE A 90 -3.42 20.07 4.13
C ILE A 90 -4.45 20.77 5.02
N ASP A 91 -4.49 20.41 6.31
CA ASP A 91 -5.40 21.02 7.28
C ASP A 91 -5.22 22.54 7.33
N LYS A 92 -3.96 22.99 7.41
CA LYS A 92 -3.63 24.42 7.41
C LYS A 92 -4.16 25.12 6.15
N LYS A 93 -3.97 24.55 4.97
CA LYS A 93 -4.48 25.10 3.70
C LYS A 93 -6.01 25.11 3.64
N ARG A 94 -6.67 24.16 4.31
CA ARG A 94 -8.13 24.07 4.41
C ARG A 94 -8.72 24.90 5.55
N GLY A 95 -7.91 25.61 6.34
CA GLY A 95 -8.36 26.37 7.51
C GLY A 95 -8.82 25.50 8.69
N LEU A 96 -8.43 24.22 8.70
CA LEU A 96 -8.77 23.25 9.74
C LEU A 96 -7.69 23.24 10.84
N LYS A 97 -8.12 23.00 12.09
CA LYS A 97 -7.18 22.75 13.20
C LYS A 97 -6.82 21.26 13.22
N SER A 98 -5.56 20.95 12.96
CA SER A 98 -5.05 19.58 13.08
C SER A 98 -5.19 19.05 14.51
N LYS A 99 -5.79 17.87 14.64
CA LYS A 99 -5.89 17.12 15.91
C LYS A 99 -5.58 15.66 15.65
N ASP A 100 -4.87 15.03 16.58
CA ASP A 100 -4.60 13.59 16.57
C ASP A 100 -4.04 13.04 15.24
N LEU A 101 -3.22 13.83 14.54
CA LEU A 101 -2.66 13.43 13.24
C LEU A 101 -1.81 12.16 13.36
N THR A 102 -0.99 12.05 14.40
CA THR A 102 -0.22 10.83 14.68
C THR A 102 -1.14 9.61 14.74
N LYS A 103 -2.23 9.67 15.52
CA LYS A 103 -3.20 8.57 15.63
C LYS A 103 -3.86 8.24 14.29
N THR A 104 -4.19 9.27 13.50
CA THR A 104 -4.76 9.13 12.16
C THR A 104 -3.79 8.43 11.21
N VAL A 105 -2.53 8.87 11.18
CA VAL A 105 -1.45 8.25 10.39
C VAL A 105 -1.24 6.81 10.81
N HIS A 106 -1.11 6.52 12.11
CA HIS A 106 -0.98 5.15 12.63
C HIS A 106 -2.15 4.26 12.18
N ARG A 107 -3.38 4.76 12.23
CA ARG A 107 -4.56 4.02 11.76
C ARG A 107 -4.49 3.74 10.26
N ASN A 108 -4.15 4.74 9.46
CA ASN A 108 -4.04 4.60 8.00
C ASN A 108 -2.93 3.63 7.61
N VAL A 109 -1.76 3.72 8.25
CA VAL A 109 -0.65 2.77 8.09
C VAL A 109 -1.08 1.36 8.48
N GLY A 110 -1.79 1.19 9.61
CA GLY A 110 -2.30 -0.10 10.04
C GLY A 110 -3.21 -0.76 9.00
N VAL A 111 -4.16 0.00 8.44
CA VAL A 111 -5.07 -0.51 7.39
C VAL A 111 -4.29 -0.98 6.15
N VAL A 112 -3.32 -0.18 5.70
CA VAL A 112 -2.50 -0.51 4.52
C VAL A 112 -1.54 -1.66 4.80
N SER A 113 -1.03 -1.76 6.03
CA SER A 113 -0.14 -2.81 6.50
C SER A 113 -0.78 -4.19 6.39
N GLU A 114 -2.08 -4.31 6.69
CA GLU A 114 -2.80 -5.58 6.54
C GLU A 114 -2.81 -6.06 5.09
N VAL A 115 -2.94 -5.15 4.11
CA VAL A 115 -2.95 -5.52 2.70
C VAL A 115 -1.58 -6.05 2.25
N TYR A 116 -0.50 -5.37 2.64
CA TYR A 116 0.86 -5.87 2.39
C TYR A 116 1.13 -7.20 3.09
N SER A 117 0.69 -7.34 4.35
CA SER A 117 0.84 -8.58 5.11
C SER A 117 0.16 -9.74 4.40
N GLN A 118 -1.06 -9.52 3.91
CA GLN A 118 -1.81 -10.52 3.17
C GLN A 118 -1.09 -10.91 1.88
N ARG A 119 -0.65 -9.93 1.08
CA ARG A 119 0.09 -10.19 -0.16
C ARG A 119 1.39 -10.97 0.08
N MET A 120 2.17 -10.61 1.10
CA MET A 120 3.39 -11.33 1.47
C MET A 120 3.10 -12.77 1.92
N LYS A 121 2.00 -13.01 2.66
CA LYS A 121 1.56 -14.37 3.03
C LYS A 121 1.17 -15.16 1.78
N ASP A 122 0.50 -14.54 0.81
CA ASP A 122 0.08 -15.18 -0.43
C ASP A 122 1.28 -15.59 -1.27
N ASN A 123 2.27 -14.70 -1.38
CA ASN A 123 3.55 -14.99 -2.00
C ASN A 123 4.20 -16.20 -1.33
N TYR A 124 4.30 -16.19 0.01
CA TYR A 124 4.91 -17.30 0.73
C TYR A 124 4.17 -18.64 0.49
N ARG A 125 2.84 -18.63 0.44
CA ARG A 125 2.04 -19.83 0.13
C ARG A 125 2.33 -20.38 -1.26
N GLN A 126 2.52 -19.50 -2.25
CA GLN A 126 2.72 -19.89 -3.64
C GLN A 126 4.16 -20.29 -3.97
N ARG A 127 5.13 -19.52 -3.47
CA ARG A 127 6.53 -19.59 -3.94
C ARG A 127 7.57 -19.75 -2.81
N ARG A 128 7.11 -19.82 -1.55
CA ARG A 128 7.95 -19.87 -0.34
C ARG A 128 8.86 -18.66 -0.11
N GLU A 129 8.66 -17.59 -0.86
CA GLU A 129 9.28 -16.27 -0.65
C GLU A 129 8.21 -15.22 -0.37
N TYR A 130 8.50 -14.29 0.54
CA TYR A 130 7.56 -13.24 0.93
C TYR A 130 7.55 -12.05 -0.05
N ILE A 131 8.73 -11.70 -0.57
CA ILE A 131 8.96 -10.51 -1.40
C ILE A 131 9.54 -10.89 -2.76
N VAL A 132 10.53 -11.79 -2.79
CA VAL A 132 11.28 -12.13 -4.01
C VAL A 132 10.35 -12.71 -5.08
N GLY A 133 10.44 -12.15 -6.28
CA GLY A 133 9.63 -12.47 -7.45
C GLY A 133 8.28 -11.77 -7.51
N ASP A 134 7.90 -10.97 -6.52
CA ASP A 134 6.75 -10.07 -6.61
C ASP A 134 7.23 -8.70 -7.12
N ALA A 135 7.13 -8.51 -8.43
CA ALA A 135 7.66 -7.33 -9.12
C ALA A 135 7.16 -6.01 -8.52
N GLN A 136 5.91 -5.98 -8.02
CA GLN A 136 5.38 -4.78 -7.40
C GLN A 136 5.98 -4.54 -6.02
N LEU A 137 6.07 -5.56 -5.16
CA LEU A 137 6.69 -5.40 -3.84
C LEU A 137 8.17 -5.03 -3.96
N GLU A 138 8.89 -5.66 -4.89
CA GLU A 138 10.30 -5.36 -5.14
C GLU A 138 10.49 -3.91 -5.61
N SER A 139 9.68 -3.48 -6.58
CA SER A 139 9.69 -2.10 -7.08
C SER A 139 9.36 -1.10 -5.97
N GLU A 140 8.25 -1.29 -5.25
CA GLU A 140 7.83 -0.38 -4.18
C GLU A 140 8.84 -0.35 -3.03
N LEU A 141 9.41 -1.49 -2.65
CA LEU A 141 10.44 -1.55 -1.61
C LEU A 141 11.70 -0.78 -2.03
N SER A 142 12.13 -0.93 -3.29
CA SER A 142 13.29 -0.20 -3.82
C SER A 142 13.07 1.31 -3.76
N GLU A 143 11.87 1.79 -4.09
CA GLU A 143 11.51 3.21 -4.00
C GLU A 143 11.45 3.68 -2.54
N CYS A 144 10.83 2.88 -1.66
CA CYS A 144 10.66 3.23 -0.25
C CYS A 144 11.98 3.19 0.55
N ASN A 145 13.04 2.54 0.07
CA ASN A 145 14.34 2.51 0.76
C ASN A 145 15.11 3.84 0.67
N LEU A 146 14.65 4.80 -0.14
CA LEU A 146 15.30 6.09 -0.34
C LEU A 146 14.33 7.26 -0.03
N PRO A 147 14.04 7.58 1.25
CA PRO A 147 13.02 8.57 1.62
C PRO A 147 13.14 9.93 0.93
N GLU A 148 14.35 10.46 0.81
CA GLU A 148 14.57 11.76 0.16
C GLU A 148 14.30 11.73 -1.34
N ALA A 149 14.75 10.66 -2.02
CA ALA A 149 14.48 10.47 -3.44
C ALA A 149 12.99 10.22 -3.68
N PHE A 150 12.35 9.41 -2.83
CA PHE A 150 10.93 9.14 -2.86
C PHE A 150 10.11 10.42 -2.70
N LYS A 151 10.40 11.21 -1.67
CA LYS A 151 9.74 12.50 -1.42
C LYS A 151 9.88 13.43 -2.63
N LYS A 152 11.09 13.57 -3.19
CA LYS A 152 11.32 14.41 -4.37
C LYS A 152 10.49 13.95 -5.56
N LYS A 153 10.46 12.65 -5.84
CA LYS A 153 9.66 12.07 -6.92
C LYS A 153 8.16 12.27 -6.66
N ALA A 154 7.67 11.95 -5.47
CA ALA A 154 6.26 12.04 -5.09
C ALA A 154 5.70 13.47 -5.05
N ILE A 155 6.55 14.50 -4.94
CA ILE A 155 6.16 15.91 -5.04
C ILE A 155 6.13 16.40 -6.50
N ASN A 156 7.04 15.90 -7.34
CA ASN A 156 7.22 16.39 -8.70
C ASN A 156 6.36 15.67 -9.76
N ASP A 157 5.87 14.46 -9.46
CA ASP A 157 4.99 13.68 -10.35
C ASP A 157 3.52 14.15 -10.29
#